data_AF-A0A8J7TGV8-F1
#
_entry.id   AF-A0A8J7TGV8-F1
#
_cell.length_a   1.000
_cell.length_b   1.000
_cell.length_c   1.000
_cell.angle_alpha   90.00
_cell.angle_beta   90.00
_cell.angle_gamma   90.00
#
_symmetry.space_group_name_H-M   'P 1'
#
loop_
_entity.id
_entity.type
_entity.pdbx_description
1 polymer ?
#
loop_
_entity_poly.entity_id
_entity_poly.type
_entity_poly.pdbx_seq_one_letter_code
_entity_poly.pdbx_strand_id
1 'polypeptide(L)'
;MFKHVDALGLPLQRCDSLGRVGPVEEKRTRRGRSSASPSASPCLCLYRYLLCEVRTSDPRSLQLLDDRSVFTALRNAVSRAHGDYGAGVCGLSFAVKYLNARTGVLFLRCRKSHYRLIWSALPFVSSLESRGQRLPCAVDCLHVGGTIRTCQKFLIRYNARQIQRLLPQCRSEEERVEVRRAVMSCSLKELEGEEEEDEEVC
;
A
#
# COMPACT_ATOMS: atom_id res chain seq x y z
N MET A 1 -13.71 7.99 -13.18
CA MET A 1 -14.19 6.78 -12.49
C MET A 1 -13.07 5.75 -12.57
N PHE A 2 -12.04 5.84 -11.73
CA PHE A 2 -10.79 5.07 -11.88
C PHE A 2 -10.91 3.70 -11.21
N LYS A 3 -10.97 2.63 -12.02
CA LYS A 3 -10.81 1.23 -11.57
C LYS A 3 -9.33 0.88 -11.69
N HIS A 4 -8.57 1.05 -10.61
CA HIS A 4 -7.26 0.38 -10.53
C HIS A 4 -7.50 -1.07 -10.12
N VAL A 5 -6.88 -1.98 -10.85
CA VAL A 5 -7.01 -3.43 -10.69
C VAL A 5 -5.66 -3.95 -10.20
N ASP A 6 -5.67 -4.85 -9.22
CA ASP A 6 -4.43 -5.45 -8.72
C ASP A 6 -3.86 -6.48 -9.71
N ALA A 7 -2.63 -6.96 -9.47
CA ALA A 7 -1.91 -7.93 -10.29
C ALA A 7 -2.64 -9.28 -10.56
N LEU A 8 -3.83 -9.48 -9.96
CA LEU A 8 -4.70 -10.64 -10.14
C LEU A 8 -6.04 -10.31 -10.84
N GLY A 9 -6.24 -9.12 -11.39
CA GLY A 9 -7.48 -8.79 -12.09
C GLY A 9 -8.68 -8.47 -11.18
N LEU A 10 -8.46 -8.33 -9.86
CA LEU A 10 -9.50 -7.97 -8.90
C LEU A 10 -9.63 -6.44 -8.77
N PRO A 11 -10.86 -5.88 -8.76
CA PRO A 11 -11.06 -4.46 -8.54
C PRO A 11 -10.54 -4.09 -7.15
N LEU A 12 -9.66 -3.08 -7.06
CA LEU A 12 -9.29 -2.49 -5.78
C LEU A 12 -10.57 -2.06 -5.07
N GLN A 13 -10.94 -2.78 -4.01
CA GLN A 13 -12.10 -2.42 -3.22
C GLN A 13 -11.82 -1.07 -2.56
N ARG A 14 -12.54 -0.08 -3.06
CA ARG A 14 -12.51 1.29 -2.58
C ARG A 14 -13.12 1.31 -1.18
N CYS A 15 -12.28 1.34 -0.15
CA CYS A 15 -12.73 1.77 1.17
C CYS A 15 -12.96 3.29 1.11
N ASP A 16 -14.15 3.71 0.66
CA ASP A 16 -14.65 5.07 0.83
C ASP A 16 -15.00 5.28 2.31
N SER A 17 -13.99 5.45 3.17
CA SER A 17 -14.18 6.11 4.46
C SER A 17 -14.16 7.62 4.24
N LEU A 18 -15.20 8.14 3.58
CA LEU A 18 -15.53 9.56 3.57
C LEU A 18 -16.08 9.93 4.95
N GLY A 19 -15.18 10.30 5.87
CA GLY A 19 -15.54 11.15 6.99
C GLY A 19 -15.63 12.59 6.49
N ARG A 20 -16.85 13.12 6.34
CA ARG A 20 -17.09 14.55 6.15
C ARG A 20 -16.39 15.32 7.27
N VAL A 21 -15.54 16.27 6.91
CA VAL A 21 -15.20 17.41 7.78
C VAL A 21 -15.67 18.65 7.03
N GLY A 22 -16.61 19.38 7.66
CA GLY A 22 -17.25 20.57 7.11
C GLY A 22 -16.27 21.72 6.85
N PRO A 23 -16.74 22.80 6.21
CA PRO A 23 -15.89 23.91 5.80
C PRO A 23 -15.38 24.68 7.02
N VAL A 24 -14.06 24.82 7.15
CA VAL A 24 -13.44 25.81 8.03
C VAL A 24 -13.28 27.09 7.23
N GLU A 25 -14.06 28.09 7.60
CA GLU A 25 -14.08 29.42 7.02
C GLU A 25 -12.88 30.23 7.55
N GLU A 26 -11.79 30.26 6.78
CA GLU A 26 -10.59 31.02 7.12
C GLU A 26 -10.70 32.46 6.58
N LYS A 27 -11.01 33.40 7.48
CA LYS A 27 -11.14 34.84 7.20
C LYS A 27 -9.80 35.40 6.71
N ARG A 28 -9.76 35.67 5.40
CA ARG A 28 -8.65 36.28 4.66
C ARG A 28 -8.54 37.77 4.98
N THR A 29 -7.65 38.17 5.89
CA THR A 29 -7.22 39.57 6.02
C THR A 29 -6.15 39.88 4.98
N ARG A 30 -6.47 40.81 4.08
CA ARG A 30 -5.62 41.30 2.99
C ARG A 30 -4.54 42.24 3.54
N ARG A 31 -3.26 42.03 3.22
CA ARG A 31 -2.28 43.11 2.94
C ARG A 31 -1.17 42.65 1.98
N GLY A 32 -0.91 43.49 0.98
CA GLY A 32 0.42 43.68 0.36
C GLY A 32 0.79 42.82 -0.86
N ARG A 33 0.71 43.39 -2.06
CA ARG A 33 1.38 42.91 -3.28
C ARG A 33 2.86 43.31 -3.26
N SER A 34 3.76 42.41 -3.65
CA SER A 34 4.97 42.75 -4.41
C SER A 34 5.54 41.53 -5.16
N SER A 35 5.60 41.67 -6.49
CA SER A 35 6.49 41.03 -7.49
C SER A 35 6.69 39.51 -7.53
N ALA A 36 6.18 38.89 -8.62
CA ALA A 36 6.61 37.61 -9.21
C ALA A 36 8.07 37.72 -9.73
N SER A 37 8.94 36.71 -9.91
CA SER A 37 8.95 35.23 -10.06
C SER A 37 10.45 34.78 -10.08
N PRO A 38 10.88 33.50 -10.29
CA PRO A 38 10.16 32.24 -10.42
C PRO A 38 10.69 31.16 -9.44
N SER A 39 9.82 30.33 -8.87
CA SER A 39 10.25 28.97 -8.55
C SER A 39 9.12 28.04 -8.92
N ALA A 40 9.36 27.20 -9.92
CA ALA A 40 8.52 26.06 -10.20
C ALA A 40 8.35 25.32 -8.88
N SER A 41 7.16 25.40 -8.27
CA SER A 41 6.85 24.54 -7.15
C SER A 41 6.89 23.13 -7.72
N PRO A 42 7.87 22.27 -7.35
CA PRO A 42 7.84 20.91 -7.84
C PRO A 42 6.50 20.34 -7.43
N CYS A 43 5.85 19.56 -8.30
CA CYS A 43 4.69 18.76 -7.94
C CYS A 43 5.11 17.84 -6.79
N LEU A 44 5.03 18.35 -5.55
CA LEU A 44 5.63 17.71 -4.40
C LEU A 44 4.79 16.47 -4.17
N CYS A 45 5.40 15.30 -4.39
CA CYS A 45 4.86 14.05 -3.88
C CYS A 45 4.81 14.17 -2.35
N LEU A 46 3.72 14.74 -1.83
CA LEU A 46 3.47 14.99 -0.41
C LEU A 46 3.33 13.67 0.36
N TYR A 47 3.05 12.60 -0.37
CA TYR A 47 2.84 11.26 0.15
C TYR A 47 3.93 10.30 -0.31
N ARG A 48 4.17 9.31 0.53
CA ARG A 48 4.95 8.10 0.27
C ARG A 48 4.04 6.89 0.44
N TYR A 49 4.26 5.90 -0.40
CA TYR A 49 3.59 4.61 -0.32
C TYR A 49 4.57 3.58 0.19
N LEU A 50 4.20 2.86 1.24
CA LEU A 50 4.97 1.74 1.74
C LEU A 50 4.27 0.47 1.29
N LEU A 51 5.02 -0.36 0.58
CA LEU A 51 4.64 -1.73 0.25
C LEU A 51 5.16 -2.63 1.38
N CYS A 52 4.26 -3.31 2.05
CA CYS A 52 4.57 -4.17 3.19
C CYS A 52 4.03 -5.59 2.96
N GLU A 53 4.62 -6.55 3.66
CA GLU A 53 4.23 -7.96 3.66
C GLU A 53 4.00 -8.40 5.10
N VAL A 54 2.89 -9.09 5.34
CA VAL A 54 2.55 -9.67 6.64
C VAL A 54 3.09 -11.10 6.66
N ARG A 55 4.06 -11.35 7.53
CA ARG A 55 4.55 -12.70 7.83
C ARG A 55 3.81 -13.27 9.02
N THR A 56 3.21 -14.44 8.82
CA THR A 56 2.51 -15.23 9.83
C THR A 56 3.05 -16.66 9.80
N SER A 57 2.98 -17.35 10.92
CA SER A 57 3.29 -18.79 10.99
C SER A 57 2.27 -19.61 10.20
N ASP A 58 1.00 -19.21 10.22
CA ASP A 58 -0.10 -19.94 9.59
C ASP A 58 -0.70 -19.17 8.41
N PRO A 59 -0.59 -19.64 7.15
CA PRO A 59 -1.08 -18.90 5.99
C PRO A 59 -2.62 -18.76 5.96
N ARG A 60 -3.35 -19.66 6.64
CA ARG A 60 -4.81 -19.58 6.75
C ARG A 60 -5.26 -18.39 7.58
N SER A 61 -4.42 -17.94 8.51
CA SER A 61 -4.74 -16.78 9.35
C SER A 61 -4.81 -15.48 8.55
N LEU A 62 -4.16 -15.42 7.38
CA LEU A 62 -4.20 -14.24 6.51
C LEU A 62 -5.62 -13.95 5.99
N GLN A 63 -6.47 -14.96 5.86
CA GLN A 63 -7.87 -14.80 5.42
C GLN A 63 -8.74 -14.05 6.43
N LEU A 64 -8.28 -13.96 7.68
CA LEU A 64 -8.98 -13.24 8.75
C LEU A 64 -8.55 -11.77 8.81
N LEU A 65 -7.61 -11.32 7.98
CA LEU A 65 -7.13 -9.95 7.99
C LEU A 65 -8.18 -8.98 7.45
N ASP A 66 -8.59 -8.03 8.29
CA ASP A 66 -9.48 -6.93 7.92
C ASP A 66 -8.70 -5.61 7.88
N ASP A 67 -9.01 -4.70 6.96
CA ASP A 67 -8.33 -3.40 6.82
C ASP A 67 -8.30 -2.60 8.13
N ARG A 68 -9.44 -2.60 8.86
CA ARG A 68 -9.59 -1.90 10.15
C ARG A 68 -8.70 -2.50 11.24
N SER A 69 -8.55 -3.82 11.24
CA SER A 69 -7.72 -4.54 12.20
C SER A 69 -6.25 -4.19 12.00
N VAL A 70 -5.80 -4.19 10.74
CA VAL A 70 -4.44 -3.80 10.34
C VAL A 70 -4.17 -2.34 10.70
N PHE A 71 -5.07 -1.44 10.36
CA PHE A 71 -4.91 -0.02 10.66
C PHE A 71 -4.78 0.24 12.16
N THR A 72 -5.67 -0.36 12.96
CA THR A 72 -5.67 -0.21 14.43
C THR A 72 -4.41 -0.82 15.04
N ALA A 73 -4.00 -2.01 14.58
CA ALA A 73 -2.78 -2.65 15.07
C ALA A 73 -1.53 -1.83 14.76
N LEU A 74 -1.43 -1.28 13.54
CA LEU A 74 -0.32 -0.40 13.14
C LEU A 74 -0.31 0.90 13.94
N ARG A 75 -1.48 1.52 14.13
CA ARG A 75 -1.62 2.71 14.98
C ARG A 75 -1.19 2.43 16.43
N ASN A 76 -1.58 1.28 16.98
CA ASN A 76 -1.21 0.88 18.33
C ASN A 76 0.29 0.60 18.44
N ALA A 77 0.91 -0.03 17.45
CA ALA A 77 2.36 -0.23 17.41
C ALA A 77 3.11 1.11 17.33
N VAL A 78 2.65 2.04 16.50
CA VAL A 78 3.21 3.39 16.41
C VAL A 78 3.04 4.15 17.73
N SER A 79 1.88 4.07 18.36
CA SER A 79 1.61 4.70 19.66
C SER A 79 2.51 4.14 20.76
N ARG A 80 2.76 2.82 20.77
CA ARG A 80 3.70 2.21 21.73
C ARG A 80 5.15 2.62 21.48
N ALA A 81 5.56 2.75 20.22
CA ALA A 81 6.95 3.06 19.86
C ALA A 81 7.29 4.56 19.96
N HIS A 82 6.35 5.43 19.59
CA HIS A 82 6.57 6.88 19.41
C HIS A 82 5.65 7.75 20.27
N GLY A 83 4.85 7.15 21.15
CA GLY A 83 3.93 7.85 22.03
C GLY A 83 2.79 8.57 21.30
N ASP A 84 2.26 9.61 21.96
CA ASP A 84 1.11 10.39 21.47
C ASP A 84 1.44 11.16 20.19
N TYR A 85 2.69 11.58 20.01
CA TYR A 85 3.15 12.23 18.78
C TYR A 85 2.96 11.30 17.57
N GLY A 86 3.43 10.05 17.67
CA GLY A 86 3.24 9.05 16.62
C GLY A 86 1.76 8.75 16.36
N ALA A 87 0.96 8.63 17.44
CA ALA A 87 -0.47 8.40 17.33
C ALA A 87 -1.21 9.52 16.57
N GLY A 88 -0.85 10.79 16.84
CA GLY A 88 -1.40 11.96 16.15
C GLY A 88 -1.03 12.01 14.67
N VAL A 89 0.25 11.72 14.35
CA VAL A 89 0.74 11.65 12.96
C VAL A 89 -0.01 10.56 12.17
N CYS A 90 -0.23 9.39 12.77
CA CYS A 90 -1.01 8.32 12.17
C CYS A 90 -2.46 8.75 11.91
N GLY A 91 -3.11 9.42 12.86
CA GLY A 91 -4.50 9.87 12.70
C GLY A 91 -4.73 10.80 11.50
N LEU A 92 -3.73 11.61 11.13
CA LEU A 92 -3.87 12.62 10.08
C LEU A 92 -3.38 12.17 8.70
N SER A 93 -2.38 11.28 8.65
CA SER A 93 -1.61 11.05 7.42
C SER A 93 -1.51 9.59 6.99
N PHE A 94 -1.86 8.67 7.87
CA PHE A 94 -1.75 7.24 7.63
C PHE A 94 -3.07 6.67 7.10
N ALA A 95 -3.00 5.85 6.06
CA ALA A 95 -4.17 5.10 5.57
C ALA A 95 -3.73 3.80 4.92
N VAL A 96 -4.43 2.71 5.21
CA VAL A 96 -4.33 1.46 4.45
C VAL A 96 -5.11 1.63 3.16
N LYS A 97 -4.47 1.38 2.02
CA LYS A 97 -5.08 1.56 0.69
C LYS A 97 -5.44 0.25 0.03
N TYR A 98 -4.66 -0.79 0.28
CA TYR A 98 -4.89 -2.11 -0.25
C TYR A 98 -4.33 -3.14 0.74
N LEU A 99 -5.09 -4.21 0.90
CA LEU A 99 -4.73 -5.39 1.65
C LEU A 99 -5.10 -6.59 0.79
N ASN A 100 -4.15 -7.50 0.63
CA ASN A 100 -4.41 -8.79 0.04
C ASN A 100 -4.38 -9.87 1.13
N ALA A 101 -5.55 -10.38 1.50
CA ALA A 101 -5.70 -11.42 2.53
C ALA A 101 -5.16 -12.80 2.10
N ARG A 102 -4.80 -12.99 0.82
CA ARG A 102 -4.22 -14.25 0.33
C ARG A 102 -2.70 -14.22 0.36
N THR A 103 -2.08 -13.13 -0.08
CA THR A 103 -0.62 -12.99 -0.13
C THR A 103 -0.03 -12.25 1.08
N GLY A 104 -0.87 -11.62 1.91
CA GLY A 104 -0.42 -10.80 3.03
C GLY A 104 0.21 -9.46 2.60
N VAL A 105 0.03 -9.04 1.35
CA VAL A 105 0.59 -7.78 0.84
C VAL A 105 -0.27 -6.59 1.24
N LEU A 106 0.37 -5.51 1.67
CA LEU A 106 -0.22 -4.29 2.18
C LEU A 106 0.32 -3.05 1.45
N PHE A 107 -0.55 -2.10 1.13
CA PHE A 107 -0.17 -0.76 0.72
C PHE A 107 -0.60 0.26 1.76
N LEU A 108 0.39 0.99 2.27
CA LEU A 108 0.20 2.02 3.26
C LEU A 108 0.52 3.38 2.64
N ARG A 109 -0.36 4.35 2.82
CA ARG A 109 -0.12 5.75 2.47
C ARG A 109 0.33 6.51 3.71
N CYS A 110 1.42 7.26 3.57
CA CYS A 110 1.98 8.12 4.63
C CYS A 110 2.40 9.48 4.08
N ARG A 111 2.50 10.53 4.90
CA ARG A 111 3.14 11.79 4.49
C ARG A 111 4.66 11.62 4.37
N LYS A 112 5.26 12.28 3.38
CA LYS A 112 6.71 12.25 3.11
C LYS A 112 7.56 12.74 4.30
N SER A 113 7.03 13.61 5.14
CA SER A 113 7.75 14.10 6.32
C SER A 113 7.86 13.07 7.45
N HIS A 114 6.90 12.15 7.57
CA HIS A 114 6.80 11.25 8.73
C HIS A 114 6.80 9.75 8.38
N TYR A 115 7.09 9.37 7.14
CA TYR A 115 7.10 7.95 6.75
C TYR A 115 8.15 7.13 7.53
N ARG A 116 9.27 7.74 7.94
CA ARG A 116 10.33 7.06 8.72
C ARG A 116 9.86 6.61 10.10
N LEU A 117 8.99 7.42 10.72
CA LEU A 117 8.38 7.11 12.01
C LEU A 117 7.48 5.88 11.91
N ILE A 118 6.64 5.84 10.86
CA ILE A 118 5.76 4.70 10.62
C ILE A 118 6.58 3.47 10.24
N TRP A 119 7.59 3.63 9.38
CA TRP A 119 8.46 2.56 8.92
C TRP A 119 9.21 1.87 10.07
N SER A 120 9.76 2.63 11.02
CA SER A 120 10.43 2.05 12.19
C SER A 120 9.49 1.35 13.15
N ALA A 121 8.19 1.65 13.10
CA ALA A 121 7.19 1.03 13.95
C ALA A 121 6.57 -0.26 13.39
N LEU A 122 6.68 -0.50 12.07
CA LEU A 122 6.17 -1.71 11.42
C LEU A 122 6.63 -3.03 12.06
N PRO A 123 7.93 -3.24 12.36
CA PRO A 123 8.37 -4.50 12.96
C PRO A 123 7.88 -4.71 14.40
N PHE A 124 7.37 -3.66 15.08
CA PHE A 124 6.80 -3.77 16.42
C PHE A 124 5.34 -4.21 16.44
N VAL A 125 4.75 -4.46 15.26
CA VAL A 125 3.49 -5.19 15.16
C VAL A 125 3.80 -6.65 15.42
N SER A 126 3.39 -7.16 16.58
CA SER A 126 3.57 -8.56 16.98
C SER A 126 2.31 -9.40 16.87
N SER A 127 1.14 -8.76 16.92
CA SER A 127 -0.13 -9.44 16.82
C SER A 127 -1.23 -8.57 16.23
N LEU A 128 -2.02 -9.15 15.34
CA LEU A 128 -3.26 -8.58 14.85
C LEU A 128 -4.45 -9.25 15.54
N GLU A 129 -5.43 -8.45 15.95
CA GLU A 129 -6.69 -8.94 16.50
C GLU A 129 -7.78 -8.81 15.44
N SER A 130 -8.33 -9.95 15.02
CA SER A 130 -9.45 -9.98 14.08
C SER A 130 -10.50 -10.97 14.54
N ARG A 131 -11.77 -10.55 14.54
CA ARG A 131 -12.94 -11.38 14.90
C ARG A 131 -12.78 -12.18 16.20
N GLY A 132 -12.10 -11.61 17.20
CA GLY A 132 -11.85 -12.25 18.51
C GLY A 132 -10.69 -13.23 18.56
N GLN A 133 -9.95 -13.43 17.47
CA GLN A 133 -8.74 -14.24 17.42
C GLN A 133 -7.49 -13.35 17.32
N ARG A 134 -6.45 -13.70 18.09
CA ARG A 134 -5.16 -13.02 18.08
C ARG A 134 -4.20 -13.78 17.17
N LEU A 135 -3.76 -13.10 16.10
CA LEU A 135 -2.90 -13.65 15.09
C LEU A 135 -1.47 -13.15 15.31
N PRO A 136 -0.51 -14.02 15.66
CA PRO A 136 0.89 -13.61 15.74
C PRO A 136 1.39 -13.31 14.32
N CYS A 137 1.79 -12.07 14.08
CA CYS A 137 2.25 -11.64 12.76
C CYS A 137 3.34 -10.58 12.90
N ALA A 138 4.28 -10.59 11.97
CA ALA A 138 5.28 -9.54 11.78
C ALA A 138 5.00 -8.81 10.47
N VAL A 139 5.14 -7.49 10.45
CA VAL A 139 4.95 -6.68 9.25
C VAL A 139 6.29 -6.16 8.77
N ASP A 140 6.70 -6.63 7.59
CA ASP A 140 7.96 -6.25 6.96
C ASP A 140 7.71 -5.28 5.80
N CYS A 141 8.56 -4.26 5.65
CA CYS A 141 8.45 -3.32 4.55
C CYS A 141 9.35 -3.75 3.39
N LEU A 142 8.75 -3.99 2.22
CA LEU A 142 9.45 -4.38 1.00
C LEU A 142 9.99 -3.18 0.22
N HIS A 143 9.19 -2.12 0.09
CA HIS A 143 9.55 -0.98 -0.74
C HIS A 143 8.86 0.32 -0.28
N VAL A 144 9.53 1.45 -0.50
CA VAL A 144 8.97 2.79 -0.28
C VAL A 144 9.01 3.56 -1.59
N GLY A 145 7.84 3.88 -2.14
CA GLY A 145 7.70 4.59 -3.40
C GLY A 145 7.04 5.97 -3.27
N GLY A 146 7.20 6.78 -4.32
CA GLY A 146 6.52 8.08 -4.44
C GLY A 146 5.14 7.98 -5.07
N THR A 147 4.95 7.04 -6.01
CA THR A 147 3.68 6.82 -6.70
C THR A 147 3.24 5.37 -6.53
N ILE A 148 1.94 5.13 -6.67
CA ILE A 148 1.37 3.77 -6.62
C ILE A 148 1.90 2.95 -7.81
N ARG A 149 1.98 3.56 -9.01
CA ARG A 149 2.48 2.91 -10.24
C ARG A 149 3.90 2.32 -10.05
N THR A 150 4.83 3.06 -9.44
CA THR A 150 6.19 2.53 -9.20
C THR A 150 6.19 1.36 -8.21
N CYS A 151 5.33 1.43 -7.17
CA CYS A 151 5.21 0.36 -6.19
C CYS A 151 4.58 -0.90 -6.81
N GLN A 152 3.62 -0.74 -7.72
CA GLN A 152 3.00 -1.85 -8.45
C GLN A 152 4.01 -2.54 -9.36
N LYS A 153 4.77 -1.78 -10.17
CA LYS A 153 5.85 -2.35 -11.00
C LYS A 153 6.88 -3.10 -10.16
N PHE A 154 7.23 -2.56 -8.98
CA PHE A 154 8.09 -3.26 -8.03
C PHE A 154 7.46 -4.55 -7.50
N LEU A 155 6.18 -4.55 -7.13
CA LEU A 155 5.48 -5.72 -6.60
C LEU A 155 5.41 -6.85 -7.64
N ILE A 156 5.11 -6.53 -8.90
CA ILE A 156 5.10 -7.51 -10.00
C ILE A 156 6.48 -8.15 -10.14
N ARG A 157 7.54 -7.32 -10.22
CA ARG A 157 8.92 -7.79 -10.32
C ARG A 157 9.34 -8.63 -9.10
N TYR A 158 8.89 -8.25 -7.91
CA TYR A 158 9.14 -9.00 -6.69
C TYR A 158 8.48 -10.39 -6.75
N ASN A 159 7.19 -10.45 -7.08
CA ASN A 159 6.45 -11.70 -7.18
C ASN A 159 7.04 -12.62 -8.25
N ALA A 160 7.39 -12.09 -9.43
CA ALA A 160 8.05 -12.86 -10.48
C ALA A 160 9.37 -13.48 -10.00
N ARG A 161 10.18 -12.72 -9.25
CA ARG A 161 11.43 -13.23 -8.65
C ARG A 161 11.18 -14.28 -7.57
N GLN A 162 10.16 -14.11 -6.73
CA GLN A 162 9.82 -15.11 -5.71
C GLN A 162 9.41 -16.42 -6.36
N ILE A 163 8.55 -16.36 -7.38
CA ILE A 163 8.13 -17.56 -8.11
C ILE A 163 9.33 -18.23 -8.79
N GLN A 164 10.21 -17.46 -9.44
CA GLN A 164 11.43 -18.00 -10.05
C GLN A 164 12.36 -18.71 -9.05
N ARG A 165 12.41 -18.24 -7.79
CA ARG A 165 13.19 -18.88 -6.72
C ARG A 165 12.55 -20.16 -6.18
N LEU A 166 11.22 -20.22 -6.18
CA LEU A 166 10.46 -21.38 -5.70
C LEU A 166 10.35 -22.49 -6.75
N LEU A 167 10.35 -22.15 -8.04
CA LEU A 167 10.25 -23.09 -9.17
C LEU A 167 11.25 -24.28 -9.14
N PRO A 168 12.51 -24.12 -8.72
CA PRO A 168 13.45 -25.24 -8.58
C PRO A 168 13.19 -26.12 -7.34
N GLN A 169 12.44 -25.62 -6.35
CA GLN A 169 12.14 -26.32 -5.10
C GLN A 169 10.84 -27.13 -5.17
N CYS A 170 10.02 -26.93 -6.22
CA CYS A 170 8.80 -27.68 -6.46
C CYS A 170 9.12 -29.17 -6.69
N ARG A 171 8.43 -30.05 -5.95
CA ARG A 171 8.64 -31.51 -6.00
C ARG A 171 7.88 -32.17 -7.16
N SER A 172 6.78 -31.57 -7.63
CA SER A 172 5.94 -32.11 -8.70
C SER A 172 6.14 -31.35 -10.01
N GLU A 173 6.16 -32.08 -11.13
CA GLU A 173 6.19 -31.50 -12.48
C GLU A 173 4.90 -30.74 -12.79
N GLU A 174 3.76 -31.20 -12.29
CA GLU A 174 2.43 -30.59 -12.50
C GLU A 174 2.37 -29.18 -11.90
N GLU A 175 2.82 -29.04 -10.65
CA GLU A 175 2.90 -27.76 -9.94
C GLU A 175 3.84 -26.80 -10.69
N ARG A 176 4.94 -27.32 -11.24
CA ARG A 176 5.91 -26.53 -12.01
C ARG A 176 5.32 -26.01 -13.32
N VAL A 177 4.50 -26.80 -14.00
CA VAL A 177 3.80 -26.40 -15.23
C VAL A 177 2.74 -25.34 -14.93
N GLU A 178 1.96 -25.51 -13.86
CA GLU A 178 0.94 -24.53 -13.45
C GLU A 178 1.56 -23.20 -13.04
N VAL A 179 2.63 -23.24 -12.25
CA VAL A 179 3.37 -22.04 -11.83
C VAL A 179 4.00 -21.35 -13.05
N ARG A 180 4.57 -22.10 -14.01
CA ARG A 180 5.07 -21.52 -15.27
C ARG A 180 3.96 -20.86 -16.07
N ARG A 181 2.79 -21.49 -16.17
CA ARG A 181 1.62 -20.93 -16.86
C ARG A 181 1.17 -19.63 -16.19
N ALA A 182 1.08 -19.61 -14.86
CA ALA A 182 0.71 -18.41 -14.10
C ALA A 182 1.70 -17.25 -14.35
N VAL A 183 3.01 -17.52 -14.32
CA VAL A 183 4.04 -16.50 -14.61
C VAL A 183 3.91 -15.97 -16.03
N MET A 184 3.74 -16.85 -17.03
CA MET A 184 3.57 -16.44 -18.44
C MET A 184 2.30 -15.61 -18.64
N SER A 185 1.21 -15.94 -17.93
CA SER A 185 -0.05 -15.19 -18.00
C SER A 185 0.02 -13.79 -17.37
N CYS A 186 0.90 -13.58 -16.38
CA CYS A 186 1.09 -12.26 -15.77
C CYS A 186 1.83 -11.28 -16.70
N SER A 187 2.75 -11.77 -17.55
CA SER A 187 3.51 -10.93 -18.48
C SER A 187 2.67 -10.34 -19.60
N LEU A 188 1.56 -10.97 -19.99
CA LEU A 188 0.71 -10.51 -21.10
C LEU A 188 -0.18 -9.32 -20.73
N LYS A 189 -0.48 -9.10 -19.45
CA LYS A 189 -1.30 -7.96 -18.98
C LYS A 189 -0.54 -6.64 -18.89
N GLU A 190 0.77 -6.63 -19.11
CA GLU A 190 1.57 -5.40 -19.11
C GLU A 190 1.44 -4.60 -20.43
N LEU A 191 0.91 -5.19 -21.51
CA LEU A 191 0.79 -4.54 -22.82
C LEU A 191 -0.61 -4.00 -23.13
N GLU A 192 -1.68 -4.59 -22.58
CA GLU A 192 -3.06 -4.14 -22.86
C GLU A 192 -3.45 -2.84 -22.14
N GLY A 193 -2.61 -2.34 -21.23
CA GLY A 193 -2.87 -1.11 -20.46
C GLY A 193 -2.16 0.14 -20.98
N GLU A 194 -1.34 0.02 -22.03
CA GLU A 194 -0.59 1.14 -22.61
C GLU A 194 -1.16 1.63 -23.96
N GLU A 195 -2.16 0.96 -24.55
CA GLU A 195 -2.73 1.30 -25.87
C GLU A 195 -4.08 2.05 -25.86
N GLU A 196 -4.74 2.25 -24.70
CA GLU A 196 -6.08 2.90 -24.66
C GLU A 196 -6.08 4.42 -24.32
N GLU A 197 -4.94 5.11 -24.20
CA GLU A 197 -4.93 6.56 -23.87
C GLU A 197 -4.58 7.53 -25.03
N ASP A 198 -4.31 7.06 -26.26
CA ASP A 198 -3.89 7.93 -27.37
C ASP A 198 -4.91 8.13 -28.53
N GLU A 199 -6.09 7.51 -28.50
CA GLU A 199 -7.14 7.76 -29.51
C GLU A 199 -8.43 8.29 -28.88
N GLU A 200 -8.46 9.60 -28.57
CA GLU A 200 -9.57 10.47 -28.98
C GLU A 200 -9.14 11.95 -28.88
N VAL A 201 -8.56 12.43 -29.97
CA VAL A 201 -8.67 13.83 -30.39
C VAL A 201 -9.82 13.89 -31.40
N CYS A 202 -10.93 14.51 -31.03
CA CYS A 202 -11.69 15.41 -31.90
C CYS A 202 -12.66 16.29 -31.11
#